data_AF-A0A5K1E936-F1
#
_entry.id   AF-A0A5K1E936-F1
#
_cell.length_a   1.000
_cell.length_b   1.000
_cell.length_c   1.000
_cell.angle_alpha   90.00
_cell.angle_beta   90.00
_cell.angle_gamma   90.00
#
_symmetry.space_group_name_H-M   'P 1'
#
loop_
_entity.id
_entity.type
_entity.pdbx_description
1 polymer ?
#
loop_
_entity_poly.entity_id
_entity_poly.type
_entity_poly.pdbx_seq_one_letter_code
_entity_poly.pdbx_strand_id
1 'polypeptide(L)' 'GFSVAFDPLDGSSIVDTNFTVGTIFGVWPGDKLTGITGRDQAAAAMGIYGPRTTYVLALKDIPGTHEFLLLDE' A
#
# COMPACT_ATOMS: atom_id res chain seq x y z
N GLY A 1 -12.12 -15.19 -3.45
CA GLY A 1 -12.00 -13.74 -3.69
C GLY A 1 -11.07 -13.14 -2.66
N PHE A 2 -10.89 -11.83 -2.70
CA PHE A 2 -10.11 -11.08 -1.72
C PHE A 2 -10.93 -9.90 -1.20
N SER A 3 -10.63 -9.50 0.04
CA SER A 3 -11.08 -8.24 0.63
C SER A 3 -9.89 -7.32 0.81
N VAL A 4 -10.12 -6.02 0.61
CA VAL A 4 -9.07 -4.99 0.67
C VAL A 4 -9.49 -3.90 1.64
N ALA A 5 -8.60 -3.57 2.58
CA ALA A 5 -8.70 -2.35 3.37
C ALA A 5 -7.64 -1.37 2.88
N PHE A 6 -7.99 -0.10 2.76
CA PHE A 6 -7.09 0.93 2.23
C PHE A 6 -7.28 2.27 2.95
N ASP A 7 -6.16 2.98 3.11
CA ASP A 7 -6.14 4.42 3.35
C ASP A 7 -5.86 5.10 2.00
N PRO A 8 -6.83 5.85 1.43
CA PRO A 8 -6.70 6.38 0.09
C PRO A 8 -5.59 7.44 -0.03
N LEU A 9 -5.33 8.24 1.02
CA LEU A 9 -4.33 9.30 0.98
C LEU A 9 -3.87 9.68 2.39
N ASP A 10 -2.93 8.92 2.93
CA ASP A 10 -2.20 9.29 4.15
C ASP A 10 -1.41 10.58 3.90
N GLY A 11 -1.49 11.49 4.86
CA GLY A 11 -0.93 12.84 4.74
C GLY A 11 -1.77 13.82 3.90
N SER A 12 -3.03 13.50 3.57
CA SER A 12 -3.90 14.40 2.78
C SER A 12 -4.01 15.83 3.34
N SER A 13 -3.87 16.00 4.66
CA SER A 13 -3.97 17.29 5.34
C SER A 13 -2.78 18.24 5.13
N ILE A 14 -1.67 17.74 4.57
CA ILE A 14 -0.43 18.50 4.37
C ILE A 14 0.02 18.52 2.90
N VAL A 15 -0.86 18.15 1.98
CA VAL A 15 -0.59 18.20 0.53
C VAL A 15 -0.20 19.60 0.08
N ASP A 16 -0.80 20.64 0.67
CA ASP A 16 -0.52 22.05 0.40
C ASP A 16 0.91 22.47 0.76
N THR A 17 1.54 21.77 1.71
CA THR A 17 2.95 21.98 2.09
C THR A 17 3.95 21.33 1.13
N ASN A 18 3.47 20.55 0.15
CA ASN A 18 4.29 19.80 -0.80
C ASN A 18 5.21 18.75 -0.13
N PHE A 19 4.78 18.19 1.00
CA PHE A 19 5.44 17.05 1.64
C PHE A 19 4.96 15.74 1.01
N THR A 20 5.77 14.68 1.12
CA THR A 20 5.41 13.35 0.63
C THR A 20 4.13 12.84 1.29
N VAL A 21 3.22 12.32 0.47
CA VAL A 21 1.96 11.66 0.87
C VAL A 21 1.87 10.28 0.24
N GLY A 22 0.87 9.47 0.57
CA GLY A 22 0.78 8.12 0.00
C GLY A 22 -0.55 7.41 0.19
N THR A 23 -0.73 6.32 -0.55
CA THR A 23 -1.87 5.39 -0.40
C THR A 23 -1.36 4.12 0.26
N ILE A 24 -2.07 3.57 1.23
CA ILE A 24 -1.71 2.32 1.90
C ILE A 24 -2.84 1.31 1.69
N PHE A 25 -2.52 0.06 1.41
CA PHE A 25 -3.54 -1.00 1.42
C PHE A 25 -3.00 -2.36 1.85
N GLY A 26 -3.91 -3.16 2.41
CA GLY A 26 -3.70 -4.56 2.75
C GLY A 26 -4.72 -5.44 2.05
N VAL A 27 -4.30 -6.63 1.64
CA VAL A 27 -5.13 -7.60 0.91
C VAL A 27 -5.25 -8.88 1.73
N TRP A 28 -6.48 -9.30 2.02
CA TRP A 28 -6.78 -10.54 2.73
C TRP A 28 -7.58 -11.51 1.85
N PRO A 29 -7.32 -12.82 1.92
CA PRO A 29 -8.16 -13.81 1.25
C PRO A 29 -9.56 -13.86 1.89
N GLY A 30 -10.57 -14.11 1.07
CA GLY A 30 -11.96 -14.25 1.52
C GLY A 30 -12.74 -12.93 1.43
N ASP A 31 -13.73 -12.78 2.30
CA ASP A 31 -14.75 -11.72 2.29
C ASP A 31 -14.82 -10.93 3.60
N LYS A 32 -13.87 -11.14 4.53
CA LYS A 32 -13.83 -10.49 5.85
C LYS A 32 -12.73 -9.45 5.94
N LEU A 33 -13.03 -8.34 6.63
CA LEU A 33 -12.06 -7.32 7.05
C LEU A 33 -12.01 -7.11 8.57
N THR A 34 -12.79 -7.89 9.33
CA THR A 34 -12.84 -7.88 10.80
C THR A 34 -12.61 -9.28 11.34
N GLY A 35 -12.02 -9.41 12.53
CA GLY A 35 -11.67 -10.72 13.10
C GLY A 35 -10.53 -11.43 12.35
N ILE A 36 -9.76 -10.66 11.58
CA ILE A 36 -8.56 -11.06 10.85
C ILE A 36 -7.35 -10.32 11.44
N THR A 37 -6.14 -10.82 11.19
CA THR A 37 -4.90 -10.22 11.67
C THR A 37 -3.98 -9.83 10.52
N GLY A 38 -2.97 -9.01 10.80
CA GLY A 38 -1.96 -8.65 9.80
C GLY A 38 -1.18 -9.85 9.25
N ARG A 39 -1.04 -10.95 10.01
CA ARG A 39 -0.41 -12.21 9.54
C ARG A 39 -1.25 -12.95 8.49
N ASP A 40 -2.53 -12.64 8.38
CA ASP A 40 -3.45 -13.27 7.44
C ASP A 40 -3.45 -12.61 6.05
N GLN A 41 -2.72 -11.50 5.88
CA GLN A 41 -2.60 -10.82 4.59
C GLN A 41 -1.97 -11.72 3.53
N ALA A 42 -2.51 -11.68 2.31
CA ALA A 42 -1.86 -12.23 1.13
C ALA A 42 -0.80 -11.25 0.58
N ALA A 43 -1.07 -9.95 0.69
CA ALA A 43 -0.19 -8.88 0.25
C ALA A 43 -0.45 -7.59 1.05
N ALA A 44 0.53 -6.70 1.08
CA ALA A 44 0.38 -5.33 1.54
C ALA A 44 1.23 -4.41 0.67
N ALA A 45 0.78 -3.17 0.45
CA ALA A 45 1.53 -2.23 -0.36
C ALA A 45 1.27 -0.77 0.01
N MET A 46 2.19 0.09 -0.45
CA MET A 46 2.09 1.53 -0.34
C MET A 46 2.48 2.19 -1.66
N GLY A 47 1.62 3.08 -2.16
CA GLY A 47 1.98 4.06 -3.18
C GLY A 47 2.53 5.31 -2.52
N ILE A 48 3.71 5.77 -2.92
CA ILE A 48 4.39 6.93 -2.35
C ILE A 48 4.39 8.04 -3.40
N TYR A 49 3.83 9.19 -3.05
CA TYR A 49 3.76 10.38 -3.88
C TYR A 49 4.73 11.45 -3.32
N GLY A 50 6.01 11.23 -3.57
CA GLY A 50 7.07 12.20 -3.26
C GLY A 50 7.65 12.82 -4.55
N PRO A 51 8.91 13.29 -4.51
CA PRO A 51 9.63 13.70 -5.72
C PRO A 51 9.78 12.58 -6.77
N ARG A 52 9.57 11.33 -6.35
CA ARG A 52 9.48 10.13 -7.19
C ARG A 52 8.20 9.42 -6.78
N THR A 53 7.42 8.98 -7.77
CA THR A 53 6.29 8.10 -7.49
C THR A 53 6.81 6.67 -7.44
N THR A 54 6.73 6.04 -6.27
CA THR A 54 7.16 4.66 -6.08
C THR A 54 6.04 3.81 -5.51
N TYR A 55 6.10 2.52 -5.80
CA TYR A 55 5.16 1.53 -5.29
C TYR A 55 5.94 0.45 -4.56
N VAL A 56 5.69 0.33 -3.26
CA VAL A 56 6.37 -0.62 -2.36
C VAL A 56 5.41 -1.77 -2.08
N LEU A 57 5.82 -3.00 -2.42
CA LEU A 57 4.99 -4.19 -2.36
C LEU A 57 5.65 -5.29 -1.52
N ALA A 58 4.88 -5.86 -0.59
CA ALA A 58 5.23 -7.09 0.12
C ALA A 58 4.20 -8.18 -0.20
N LEU A 59 4.68 -9.39 -0.50
CA LEU A 59 3.87 -10.56 -0.77
C LEU A 59 4.22 -11.64 0.27
N LYS A 60 3.21 -12.27 0.87
CA LYS A 60 3.42 -13.18 2.00
C LYS A 60 4.41 -14.31 1.72
N ASP A 61 4.36 -14.85 0.50
CA ASP A 61 5.13 -16.02 0.10
C ASP A 61 6.38 -15.66 -0.74
N ILE A 62 6.69 -14.37 -0.92
CA ILE A 62 7.88 -13.91 -1.64
C ILE A 62 8.84 -13.23 -0.65
N PRO A 63 10.11 -13.67 -0.54
CA PRO A 63 11.06 -13.04 0.36
C PRO A 63 11.32 -11.57 0.01
N GLY A 64 11.16 -10.71 1.01
CA GLY A 64 11.52 -9.30 0.94
C GLY A 64 10.35 -8.37 0.64
N THR A 65 10.71 -7.10 0.48
CA THR A 65 9.81 -6.01 0.13
C THR A 65 10.42 -5.31 -1.08
N HIS A 66 9.62 -5.11 -2.11
CA HIS A 66 10.11 -4.66 -3.42
C HIS A 66 9.61 -3.24 -3.71
N GLU A 67 10.51 -2.39 -4.20
CA GLU A 67 10.18 -1.04 -4.64
C GLU A 67 10.19 -0.98 -6.17
N PHE A 68 9.14 -0.37 -6.73
CA PHE A 68 8.99 -0.12 -8.15
C PHE A 68 8.87 1.39 -8.37
N LEU A 69 9.67 1.93 -9.28
CA LEU A 69 9.61 3.34 -9.67
C LEU A 69 8.67 3.51 -10.87
N LEU A 70 7.76 4.47 -10.81
CA LEU A 70 7.00 4.91 -11.98
C LEU A 70 7.93 5.67 -12.93
N LEU A 71 8.02 5.21 -14.17
CA LEU A 71 8.79 5.83 -15.24
C LEU A 71 7.82 6.31 -16.33
N ASP A 72 8.07 7.50 -16.86
CA ASP A 72 7.28 8.16 -17.91
C ASP A 72 7.78 7.81 -19.34
N GLU A 73 8.28 6.60 -19.59
CA GLU A 73 8.70 6.22 -20.96
C GLU A 73 7.59 6.42 -22.01
#